data_AF-A0A537J698-F1
#
_entry.id   AF-A0A537J698-F1
#
_cell.length_a   1.000
_cell.length_b   1.000
_cell.length_c   1.000
_cell.angle_alpha   90.00
_cell.angle_beta   90.00
_cell.angle_gamma   90.00
#
_symmetry.space_group_name_H-M   'P 1'
#
loop_
_entity.id
_entity.type
_entity.pdbx_description
1 polymer ?
#
loop_
_entity_poly.entity_id
_entity_poly.type
_entity_poly.pdbx_seq_one_letter_code
_entity_poly.pdbx_strand_id
1 'polypeptide(L)'
;MRRDEMGNGIRWGLSLPNRGVVLGTASPGELLAMAEIADRSEVFDAVFTGDSLIAKPRLDALILLSAAAGRTHRVLLGTSCMASFILRHPIVLANQWAALDQVSEGRAYLVACMGGGPNTRSGLRSPSGAKWDTEFAAMQVAMDERAGRLMEGIDILRRLWTGRPTTHEGRYYRFRDVGLNVRPVQDPCPIAIASNPQRPYADDAIIDRALRRVARLGDGWQVEMSTPEEFEDRWRRIRAYAAEYRRVPGPTTSMIHFYVNVKRDSQDAFDEARRFYEAYHVGTFPED
;
A
#
# COMPACT_ATOMS: atom_id res chain seq x y z
N MET A 1 29.81 11.17 2.39
CA MET A 1 29.79 11.05 0.91
C MET A 1 28.33 11.21 0.51
N ARG A 2 27.98 12.28 -0.21
CA ARG A 2 26.56 12.60 -0.48
C ARG A 2 26.03 11.59 -1.51
N ARG A 3 24.77 11.14 -1.35
CA ARG A 3 24.12 10.09 -2.16
C ARG A 3 24.19 10.30 -3.68
N ASP A 4 24.35 11.54 -4.11
CA ASP A 4 24.53 11.92 -5.52
C ASP A 4 25.78 11.28 -6.14
N GLU A 5 26.76 10.84 -5.32
CA GLU A 5 28.02 10.23 -5.78
C GLU A 5 27.94 8.69 -5.95
N MET A 6 26.84 8.03 -5.57
CA MET A 6 26.67 6.56 -5.66
C MET A 6 25.69 6.06 -6.74
N GLY A 7 25.28 6.91 -7.68
CA GLY A 7 24.81 6.50 -9.02
C GLY A 7 23.60 5.55 -9.17
N ASN A 8 22.98 5.06 -8.10
CA ASN A 8 21.86 4.11 -8.19
C ASN A 8 20.60 4.75 -7.62
N GLY A 9 19.59 4.98 -8.46
CA GLY A 9 18.28 5.55 -8.14
C GLY A 9 17.38 4.71 -7.21
N ILE A 10 17.97 3.92 -6.31
CA ILE A 10 17.29 3.11 -5.31
C ILE A 10 17.04 3.96 -4.07
N ARG A 11 15.77 4.02 -3.65
CA ARG A 11 15.33 4.70 -2.43
C ARG A 11 14.92 3.67 -1.38
N TRP A 12 15.14 3.98 -0.11
CA TRP A 12 14.85 3.06 1.00
C TRP A 12 13.71 3.59 1.86
N GLY A 13 12.73 2.73 2.14
CA GLY A 13 11.62 3.03 3.03
C GLY A 13 11.70 2.23 4.33
N LEU A 14 11.39 2.86 5.46
CA LEU A 14 11.22 2.19 6.75
C LEU A 14 9.75 1.87 6.99
N SER A 15 9.40 0.60 7.18
CA SER A 15 8.04 0.18 7.54
C SER A 15 7.86 0.26 9.05
N LEU A 16 6.91 1.08 9.53
CA LEU A 16 6.50 1.12 10.92
C LEU A 16 5.65 -0.12 11.23
N PRO A 17 6.06 -0.99 12.17
CA PRO A 17 5.34 -2.21 12.48
C PRO A 17 4.09 -1.94 13.34
N ASN A 18 3.13 -1.19 12.81
CA ASN A 18 1.94 -0.72 13.54
C ASN A 18 0.95 -1.82 13.96
N ARG A 19 1.14 -3.06 13.50
CA ARG A 19 0.47 -4.24 14.07
C ARG A 19 1.04 -4.62 15.44
N GLY A 20 2.31 -4.31 15.72
CA GLY A 20 2.95 -4.55 17.00
C GLY A 20 2.22 -3.89 18.16
N VAL A 21 1.57 -2.75 17.93
CA VAL A 21 0.72 -2.09 18.95
C VAL A 21 -0.49 -2.93 19.32
N VAL A 22 -1.12 -3.57 18.35
CA VAL A 22 -2.25 -4.48 18.59
C VAL A 22 -1.80 -5.77 19.30
N LEU A 23 -0.57 -6.21 19.03
CA LEU A 23 0.02 -7.41 19.61
C LEU A 23 0.75 -7.15 20.94
N GLY A 24 0.84 -5.90 21.41
CA GLY A 24 1.58 -5.53 22.62
C GLY A 24 3.10 -5.63 22.50
N THR A 25 3.65 -5.68 21.28
CA THR A 25 5.10 -5.77 21.01
C THR A 25 5.74 -4.44 20.62
N ALA A 26 4.93 -3.39 20.47
CA ALA A 26 5.37 -2.02 20.25
C ALA A 26 4.33 -1.04 20.80
N SER A 27 4.71 0.20 21.01
CA SER A 27 3.84 1.31 21.40
C SER A 27 3.75 2.35 20.28
N PRO A 28 2.68 3.15 20.21
CA PRO A 28 2.60 4.26 19.25
C PRO A 28 3.79 5.22 19.36
N GLY A 29 4.28 5.47 20.59
CA GLY A 29 5.44 6.34 20.84
C GLY A 29 6.72 5.81 20.20
N GLU A 30 6.98 4.50 20.28
CA GLU A 30 8.13 3.87 19.61
C GLU A 30 8.04 3.98 18.10
N LEU A 31 6.86 3.79 17.51
CA LEU A 31 6.67 3.95 16.05
C LEU A 31 6.95 5.39 15.60
N LEU A 32 6.52 6.39 16.37
CA LEU A 32 6.80 7.80 16.07
C LEU A 32 8.29 8.13 16.23
N ALA A 33 8.96 7.57 17.25
CA ALA A 33 10.40 7.70 17.40
C ALA A 33 11.16 7.05 16.23
N MET A 34 10.71 5.90 15.72
CA MET A 34 11.27 5.28 14.51
C MET A 34 11.12 6.20 13.28
N ALA A 35 9.97 6.87 13.13
CA ALA A 35 9.76 7.83 12.05
C ALA A 35 10.73 9.01 12.14
N GLU A 36 10.98 9.55 13.32
CA GLU A 36 11.97 10.63 13.55
C GLU A 36 13.41 10.18 13.30
N ILE A 37 13.74 8.94 13.64
CA ILE A 37 15.05 8.35 13.32
C ILE A 37 15.21 8.25 11.80
N ALA A 38 14.19 7.77 11.09
CA ALA A 38 14.21 7.73 9.63
C ALA A 38 14.35 9.13 9.02
N ASP A 39 13.64 10.12 9.56
CA ASP A 39 13.66 11.50 9.08
C ASP A 39 15.04 12.15 9.18
N ARG A 40 15.73 11.96 10.33
CA ARG A 40 17.08 12.46 10.59
C ARG A 40 18.19 11.67 9.89
N SER A 41 17.89 10.46 9.41
CA SER A 41 18.86 9.58 8.77
C SER A 41 19.04 9.94 7.29
N GLU A 42 20.25 9.83 6.76
CA GLU A 42 20.51 9.92 5.31
C GLU A 42 20.16 8.62 4.56
N VAL A 43 19.75 7.57 5.28
CA VAL A 43 19.48 6.24 4.71
C VAL A 43 18.04 6.13 4.20
N PHE A 44 17.06 6.67 4.92
CA PHE A 44 15.65 6.46 4.59
C PHE A 44 15.06 7.68 3.86
N ASP A 45 14.32 7.42 2.79
CA ASP A 45 13.60 8.42 2.01
C ASP A 45 12.12 8.47 2.34
N ALA A 46 11.61 7.41 2.97
CA ALA A 46 10.20 7.23 3.24
C ALA A 46 9.98 6.45 4.54
N VAL A 47 8.84 6.69 5.15
CA VAL A 47 8.26 5.90 6.23
C VAL A 47 6.91 5.39 5.75
N PHE A 48 6.69 4.09 5.91
CA PHE A 48 5.48 3.41 5.50
C PHE A 48 4.75 2.81 6.70
N THR A 49 3.42 2.68 6.62
CA THR A 49 2.64 1.92 7.60
C THR A 49 1.64 1.00 6.92
N GLY A 50 1.40 -0.17 7.49
CA GLY A 50 0.33 -1.05 7.02
C GLY A 50 -1.06 -0.53 7.44
N ASP A 51 -2.10 -0.98 6.75
CA ASP A 51 -3.50 -0.64 7.04
C ASP A 51 -4.37 -1.89 6.86
N SER A 52 -5.22 -2.17 7.84
CA SER A 52 -6.31 -3.17 7.80
C SER A 52 -7.06 -3.07 9.12
N LEU A 53 -8.38 -3.16 9.08
CA LEU A 53 -9.24 -2.85 10.23
C LEU A 53 -9.41 -4.09 11.12
N ILE A 54 -9.86 -5.19 10.52
CA ILE A 54 -10.29 -6.43 11.16
C ILE A 54 -9.44 -7.61 10.68
N ALA A 55 -9.17 -7.71 9.38
CA ALA A 55 -8.57 -8.93 8.82
C ALA A 55 -7.12 -9.16 9.29
N LYS A 56 -6.34 -8.07 9.35
CA LYS A 56 -4.99 -8.00 9.92
C LYS A 56 -4.90 -6.72 10.77
N PRO A 57 -5.49 -6.71 11.97
CA PRO A 57 -5.76 -5.48 12.72
C PRO A 57 -4.48 -4.70 13.02
N ARG A 58 -4.56 -3.39 12.84
CA ARG A 58 -3.48 -2.41 12.95
C ARG A 58 -4.02 -1.10 13.50
N LEU A 59 -3.13 -0.21 13.95
CA LEU A 59 -3.52 1.20 14.07
C LEU A 59 -3.96 1.75 12.72
N ASP A 60 -4.97 2.63 12.73
CA ASP A 60 -5.40 3.31 11.50
C ASP A 60 -4.23 4.08 10.89
N ALA A 61 -3.97 3.81 9.60
CA ALA A 61 -2.80 4.34 8.93
C ALA A 61 -2.85 5.86 8.76
N LEU A 62 -4.03 6.45 8.52
CA LEU A 62 -4.15 7.90 8.35
C LEU A 62 -3.89 8.61 9.67
N ILE A 63 -4.38 8.06 10.78
CA ILE A 63 -4.11 8.59 12.12
C ILE A 63 -2.62 8.53 12.44
N LEU A 64 -1.97 7.38 12.24
CA LEU A 64 -0.54 7.24 12.54
C LEU A 64 0.33 8.13 11.63
N LEU A 65 0.04 8.17 10.32
CA LEU A 65 0.78 9.02 9.38
C LEU A 65 0.57 10.51 9.67
N SER A 66 -0.62 10.93 10.11
CA SER A 66 -0.86 12.33 10.51
C SER A 66 -0.04 12.70 11.75
N ALA A 67 0.07 11.79 12.72
CA ALA A 67 0.94 12.00 13.88
C ALA A 67 2.43 12.04 13.50
N ALA A 68 2.85 11.19 12.55
CA ALA A 68 4.21 11.22 12.03
C ALA A 68 4.51 12.50 11.22
N ALA A 69 3.52 13.03 10.48
CA ALA A 69 3.64 14.27 9.71
C ALA A 69 4.01 15.46 10.60
N GLY A 70 3.43 15.55 11.80
CA GLY A 70 3.77 16.60 12.77
C GLY A 70 5.13 16.46 13.45
N ARG A 71 5.87 15.36 13.19
CA ARG A 71 7.15 15.03 13.83
C ARG A 71 8.31 14.83 12.85
N THR A 72 8.03 14.91 11.56
CA THR A 72 9.00 14.64 10.49
C THR A 72 8.87 15.71 9.41
N HIS A 73 9.95 16.01 8.70
CA HIS A 73 9.97 17.12 7.73
C HIS A 73 10.52 16.73 6.35
N ARG A 74 11.16 15.57 6.21
CA ARG A 74 11.85 15.15 4.98
C ARG A 74 11.29 13.85 4.40
N VAL A 75 11.08 12.83 5.21
CA VAL A 75 10.66 11.51 4.69
C VAL A 75 9.25 11.56 4.10
N LEU A 76 9.04 10.85 3.01
CA LEU A 76 7.70 10.55 2.48
C LEU A 76 6.91 9.73 3.50
N LEU A 77 5.60 9.94 3.54
CA LEU A 77 4.68 9.29 4.49
C LEU A 77 3.66 8.47 3.70
N GLY A 78 3.84 7.16 3.70
CA GLY A 78 3.06 6.28 2.82
C GLY A 78 2.33 5.15 3.51
N THR A 79 1.32 4.61 2.82
CA THR A 79 0.75 3.32 3.19
C THR A 79 1.50 2.17 2.50
N SER A 80 1.61 1.02 3.16
CA SER A 80 2.22 -0.18 2.58
C SER A 80 1.48 -1.43 3.06
N CYS A 81 0.28 -1.71 2.57
CA CYS A 81 -0.56 -0.90 1.68
C CYS A 81 -1.85 -0.48 2.42
N MET A 82 -2.68 0.37 1.83
CA MET A 82 -4.02 0.71 2.31
C MET A 82 -5.02 -0.40 2.00
N ALA A 83 -5.00 -1.51 2.76
CA ALA A 83 -5.86 -2.66 2.50
C ALA A 83 -7.36 -2.36 2.68
N SER A 84 -7.69 -1.34 3.49
CA SER A 84 -9.05 -0.85 3.70
C SER A 84 -9.52 0.14 2.62
N PHE A 85 -8.75 0.42 1.56
CA PHE A 85 -9.09 1.44 0.56
C PHE A 85 -10.52 1.27 0.02
N ILE A 86 -10.91 0.04 -0.32
CA ILE A 86 -12.23 -0.27 -0.88
C ILE A 86 -13.37 -0.28 0.17
N LEU A 87 -13.02 -0.23 1.46
CA LEU A 87 -13.94 -0.17 2.59
C LEU A 87 -14.23 1.27 3.00
N ARG A 88 -13.39 2.22 2.56
CA ARG A 88 -13.56 3.64 2.84
C ARG A 88 -14.42 4.27 1.75
N HIS A 89 -15.39 5.10 2.14
CA HIS A 89 -16.13 5.89 1.17
C HIS A 89 -15.18 6.87 0.46
N PRO A 90 -15.13 6.92 -0.88
CA PRO A 90 -14.07 7.63 -1.60
C PRO A 90 -14.11 9.15 -1.39
N ILE A 91 -15.29 9.74 -1.15
CA ILE A 91 -15.39 11.17 -0.76
C ILE A 91 -14.67 11.43 0.57
N VAL A 92 -14.88 10.56 1.57
CA VAL A 92 -14.26 10.69 2.90
C VAL A 92 -12.75 10.48 2.79
N LEU A 93 -12.33 9.43 2.09
CA LEU A 93 -10.91 9.15 1.88
C LEU A 93 -10.20 10.27 1.10
N ALA A 94 -10.82 10.81 0.05
CA ALA A 94 -10.24 11.91 -0.72
C ALA A 94 -10.00 13.14 0.17
N ASN A 95 -10.95 13.49 1.05
CA ASN A 95 -10.80 14.59 1.99
C ASN A 95 -9.72 14.32 3.04
N GLN A 96 -9.72 13.12 3.65
CA GLN A 96 -8.73 12.75 4.66
C GLN A 96 -7.31 12.71 4.08
N TRP A 97 -7.16 12.17 2.88
CA TRP A 97 -5.86 12.09 2.21
C TRP A 97 -5.35 13.46 1.79
N ALA A 98 -6.21 14.33 1.27
CA ALA A 98 -5.86 15.71 0.96
C ALA A 98 -5.40 16.46 2.23
N ALA A 99 -6.08 16.24 3.36
CA ALA A 99 -5.68 16.82 4.65
C ALA A 99 -4.32 16.29 5.13
N LEU A 100 -4.06 14.99 5.02
CA LEU A 100 -2.75 14.41 5.32
C LEU A 100 -1.66 15.01 4.42
N ASP A 101 -1.94 15.17 3.13
CA ASP A 101 -1.00 15.78 2.19
C ASP A 101 -0.69 17.24 2.54
N GLN A 102 -1.70 18.01 2.96
CA GLN A 102 -1.53 19.37 3.46
C GLN A 102 -0.69 19.43 4.74
N VAL A 103 -1.02 18.62 5.75
CA VAL A 103 -0.28 18.58 7.04
C VAL A 103 1.15 18.08 6.86
N SER A 104 1.39 17.22 5.87
CA SER A 104 2.71 16.72 5.55
C SER A 104 3.48 17.57 4.54
N GLU A 105 2.91 18.68 4.07
CA GLU A 105 3.52 19.57 3.06
C GLU A 105 3.90 18.83 1.76
N GLY A 106 3.00 17.97 1.27
CA GLY A 106 3.17 17.25 0.01
C GLY A 106 4.00 15.97 0.10
N ARG A 107 4.16 15.39 1.30
CA ARG A 107 4.93 14.14 1.50
C ARG A 107 4.06 12.88 1.50
N ALA A 108 2.74 12.98 1.36
CA ALA A 108 1.86 11.82 1.43
C ALA A 108 1.98 10.93 0.18
N TYR A 109 2.06 9.61 0.36
CA TYR A 109 2.16 8.64 -0.73
C TYR A 109 1.18 7.47 -0.60
N LEU A 110 0.13 7.44 -1.43
CA LEU A 110 -0.93 6.46 -1.30
C LEU A 110 -0.57 5.16 -2.01
N VAL A 111 -0.54 4.04 -1.29
CA VAL A 111 -0.55 2.72 -1.92
C VAL A 111 -1.93 2.09 -1.74
N ALA A 112 -2.79 2.24 -2.75
CA ALA A 112 -4.13 1.68 -2.76
C ALA A 112 -4.10 0.15 -2.88
N CYS A 113 -5.01 -0.54 -2.18
CA CYS A 113 -5.10 -1.99 -2.20
C CYS A 113 -6.55 -2.47 -2.15
N MET A 114 -6.83 -3.60 -2.80
CA MET A 114 -8.16 -4.23 -2.82
C MET A 114 -8.42 -5.09 -1.57
N GLY A 115 -7.56 -4.98 -0.56
CA GLY A 115 -7.46 -5.92 0.54
C GLY A 115 -7.00 -7.32 0.11
N GLY A 116 -6.87 -8.22 1.08
CA GLY A 116 -6.59 -9.63 0.79
C GLY A 116 -7.75 -10.28 0.04
N GLY A 117 -7.50 -11.43 -0.57
CA GLY A 117 -8.52 -12.23 -1.22
C GLY A 117 -8.66 -13.60 -0.55
N PRO A 118 -9.88 -14.12 -0.37
CA PRO A 118 -10.10 -15.56 -0.29
C PRO A 118 -10.00 -16.17 -1.70
N ASN A 119 -9.75 -17.48 -1.74
CA ASN A 119 -9.92 -18.40 -2.88
C ASN A 119 -9.80 -17.78 -4.27
N THR A 120 -8.64 -17.98 -4.86
CA THR A 120 -8.53 -17.97 -6.30
C THR A 120 -9.35 -19.11 -6.91
N ARG A 121 -9.60 -19.06 -8.22
CA ARG A 121 -10.29 -20.11 -8.98
C ARG A 121 -9.72 -21.53 -8.76
N SER A 122 -8.52 -21.63 -8.19
CA SER A 122 -7.86 -22.88 -7.79
C SER A 122 -8.43 -23.54 -6.52
N GLY A 123 -9.38 -22.93 -5.80
CA GLY A 123 -9.98 -23.52 -4.59
C GLY A 123 -9.08 -23.51 -3.34
N LEU A 124 -7.90 -22.90 -3.42
CA LEU A 124 -6.93 -22.79 -2.34
C LEU A 124 -7.17 -21.55 -1.47
N ARG A 125 -7.24 -21.75 -0.14
CA ARG A 125 -7.44 -20.68 0.84
C ARG A 125 -6.10 -20.17 1.37
N SER A 126 -5.88 -18.84 1.31
CA SER A 126 -4.87 -18.21 2.15
C SER A 126 -5.25 -18.40 3.63
N PRO A 127 -4.29 -18.62 4.56
CA PRO A 127 -4.57 -18.71 6.00
C PRO A 127 -5.29 -17.49 6.57
N SER A 128 -5.12 -16.33 5.92
CA SER A 128 -5.81 -15.08 6.30
C SER A 128 -7.17 -14.89 5.60
N GLY A 129 -7.53 -15.74 4.62
CA GLY A 129 -8.66 -15.54 3.71
C GLY A 129 -10.01 -15.42 4.42
N ALA A 130 -10.25 -16.26 5.42
CA ALA A 130 -11.50 -16.22 6.20
C ALA A 130 -11.69 -14.91 6.97
N LYS A 131 -10.60 -14.25 7.40
CA LYS A 131 -10.70 -12.97 8.09
C LYS A 131 -11.05 -11.82 7.13
N TRP A 132 -10.57 -11.89 5.88
CA TRP A 132 -10.99 -10.97 4.82
C TRP A 132 -12.44 -11.18 4.43
N ASP A 133 -12.90 -12.44 4.32
CA ASP A 133 -14.32 -12.78 4.12
C ASP A 133 -15.21 -12.06 5.15
N THR A 134 -14.88 -12.23 6.43
CA THR A 134 -15.61 -11.59 7.53
C THR A 134 -15.56 -10.06 7.48
N GLU A 135 -14.38 -9.47 7.25
CA GLU A 135 -14.24 -8.01 7.19
C GLU A 135 -15.07 -7.40 6.06
N PHE A 136 -14.99 -7.96 4.86
CA PHE A 136 -15.74 -7.45 3.72
C PHE A 136 -17.24 -7.64 3.89
N ALA A 137 -17.70 -8.78 4.42
CA ALA A 137 -19.10 -8.98 4.76
C ALA A 137 -19.60 -7.97 5.80
N ALA A 138 -18.82 -7.72 6.86
CA ALA A 138 -19.14 -6.74 7.89
C ALA A 138 -19.21 -5.30 7.33
N MET A 139 -18.41 -5.00 6.30
CA MET A 139 -18.38 -3.72 5.61
C MET A 139 -19.30 -3.65 4.39
N GLN A 140 -20.14 -4.67 4.17
CA GLN A 140 -21.09 -4.75 3.05
C GLN A 140 -20.42 -4.62 1.67
N VAL A 141 -19.23 -5.21 1.52
CA VAL A 141 -18.48 -5.29 0.27
C VAL A 141 -18.44 -6.75 -0.17
N ALA A 142 -18.99 -7.07 -1.34
CA ALA A 142 -18.88 -8.43 -1.88
C ALA A 142 -17.49 -8.69 -2.49
N MET A 143 -17.04 -9.94 -2.45
CA MET A 143 -15.67 -10.34 -2.86
C MET A 143 -15.32 -9.97 -4.29
N ASP A 144 -16.29 -10.04 -5.19
CA ASP A 144 -16.15 -9.77 -6.63
C ASP A 144 -16.20 -8.27 -6.95
N GLU A 145 -16.62 -7.44 -6.00
CA GLU A 145 -16.68 -5.98 -6.15
C GLU A 145 -15.33 -5.29 -5.94
N ARG A 146 -14.41 -5.94 -5.21
CA ARG A 146 -13.16 -5.33 -4.72
C ARG A 146 -12.35 -4.64 -5.81
N ALA A 147 -12.20 -5.30 -6.96
CA ALA A 147 -11.49 -4.73 -8.09
C ALA A 147 -12.21 -3.54 -8.70
N GLY A 148 -13.53 -3.63 -8.85
CA GLY A 148 -14.34 -2.54 -9.38
C GLY A 148 -14.34 -1.31 -8.46
N ARG A 149 -14.51 -1.52 -7.15
CA ARG A 149 -14.45 -0.48 -6.12
C ARG A 149 -13.10 0.23 -6.07
N LEU A 150 -11.98 -0.50 -6.20
CA LEU A 150 -10.66 0.12 -6.29
C LEU A 150 -10.56 1.05 -7.51
N MET A 151 -10.99 0.58 -8.68
CA MET A 151 -10.90 1.35 -9.91
C MET A 151 -11.79 2.60 -9.88
N GLU A 152 -13.05 2.45 -9.46
CA GLU A 152 -13.97 3.60 -9.28
C GLU A 152 -13.46 4.56 -8.20
N GLY A 153 -12.96 4.04 -7.07
CA GLY A 153 -12.42 4.86 -5.98
C GLY A 153 -11.23 5.72 -6.41
N ILE A 154 -10.27 5.15 -7.17
CA ILE A 154 -9.13 5.91 -7.70
C ILE A 154 -9.57 7.03 -8.65
N ASP A 155 -10.54 6.76 -9.54
CA ASP A 155 -11.11 7.78 -10.42
C ASP A 155 -11.77 8.92 -9.62
N ILE A 156 -12.59 8.56 -8.63
CA ILE A 156 -13.28 9.51 -7.76
C ILE A 156 -12.27 10.38 -7.00
N LEU A 157 -11.26 9.78 -6.36
CA LEU A 157 -10.22 10.52 -5.63
C LEU A 157 -9.55 11.56 -6.54
N ARG A 158 -9.06 11.13 -7.71
CA ARG A 158 -8.39 12.04 -8.67
C ARG A 158 -9.30 13.18 -9.11
N ARG A 159 -10.57 12.91 -9.41
CA ARG A 159 -11.52 13.94 -9.84
C ARG A 159 -11.82 14.94 -8.72
N LEU A 160 -12.06 14.45 -7.50
CA LEU A 160 -12.33 15.31 -6.34
C LEU A 160 -11.12 16.18 -5.97
N TRP A 161 -9.89 15.67 -6.11
CA TRP A 161 -8.68 16.45 -5.85
C TRP A 161 -8.43 17.59 -6.84
N THR A 162 -9.10 17.61 -8.00
CA THR A 162 -9.09 18.79 -8.88
C THR A 162 -9.78 20.01 -8.25
N GLY A 163 -10.58 19.81 -7.19
CA GLY A 163 -11.42 20.83 -6.55
C GLY A 163 -12.69 21.19 -7.32
N ARG A 164 -12.86 20.65 -8.53
CA ARG A 164 -14.08 20.89 -9.32
C ARG A 164 -15.22 20.02 -8.82
N PRO A 165 -16.46 20.55 -8.76
CA PRO A 165 -17.63 19.73 -8.48
C PRO A 165 -17.70 18.54 -9.44
N THR A 166 -17.91 17.37 -8.85
CA THR A 166 -17.85 16.08 -9.53
C THR A 166 -19.18 15.38 -9.35
N THR A 167 -19.74 14.92 -10.46
CA THR A 167 -20.86 13.96 -10.48
C THR A 167 -20.31 12.61 -10.92
N HIS A 168 -20.66 11.56 -10.20
CA HIS A 168 -20.25 10.19 -10.49
C HIS A 168 -21.48 9.29 -10.44
N GLU A 169 -21.71 8.55 -11.52
CA GLU A 169 -22.84 7.61 -11.67
C GLU A 169 -22.30 6.20 -11.92
N GLY A 170 -21.48 5.72 -10.98
CA GLY A 170 -20.81 4.42 -11.05
C GLY A 170 -21.69 3.25 -10.60
N ARG A 171 -21.08 2.06 -10.61
CA ARG A 171 -21.70 0.84 -10.10
C ARG A 171 -21.69 0.82 -8.57
N TYR A 172 -20.59 1.27 -7.95
CA TYR A 172 -20.40 1.16 -6.49
C TYR A 172 -20.64 2.48 -5.77
N TYR A 173 -20.43 3.61 -6.44
CA TYR A 173 -20.61 4.93 -5.87
C TYR A 173 -21.50 5.79 -6.77
N ARG A 174 -22.40 6.58 -6.16
CA ARG A 174 -23.24 7.53 -6.87
C ARG A 174 -23.40 8.81 -6.07
N PHE A 175 -23.10 9.94 -6.69
CA PHE A 175 -23.28 11.27 -6.10
C PHE A 175 -23.29 12.34 -7.20
N ARG A 176 -23.89 13.50 -6.89
CA ARG A 176 -24.02 14.62 -7.83
C ARG A 176 -23.47 15.89 -7.20
N ASP A 177 -22.72 16.64 -8.00
CA ASP A 177 -22.26 17.99 -7.68
C ASP A 177 -21.46 18.09 -6.36
N VAL A 178 -20.55 17.13 -6.13
CA VAL A 178 -19.70 17.11 -4.93
C VAL A 178 -18.32 17.67 -5.26
N GLY A 179 -17.91 18.73 -4.56
CA GLY A 179 -16.54 19.27 -4.58
C GLY A 179 -15.87 19.17 -3.21
N LEU A 180 -14.54 19.03 -3.20
CA LEU A 180 -13.74 19.15 -1.98
C LEU A 180 -12.96 20.47 -2.01
N ASN A 181 -13.10 21.25 -0.94
CA ASN A 181 -12.35 22.50 -0.77
C ASN A 181 -10.93 22.26 -0.23
N VAL A 182 -10.69 21.12 0.42
CA VAL A 182 -9.36 20.66 0.80
C VAL A 182 -8.78 19.87 -0.36
N ARG A 183 -7.73 20.40 -0.99
CA ARG A 183 -7.00 19.75 -2.07
C ARG A 183 -5.62 19.30 -1.59
N PRO A 184 -5.03 18.25 -2.16
CA PRO A 184 -3.62 17.95 -1.95
C PRO A 184 -2.74 19.14 -2.37
N VAL A 185 -1.56 19.27 -1.76
CA VAL A 185 -0.46 20.13 -2.21
C VAL A 185 0.13 19.57 -3.50
N GLN A 186 0.23 18.24 -3.60
CA GLN A 186 0.75 17.55 -4.79
C GLN A 186 -0.27 17.54 -5.94
N ASP A 187 0.17 17.92 -7.15
CA ASP A 187 -0.62 17.85 -8.38
C ASP A 187 0.21 17.25 -9.54
N PRO A 188 -0.09 16.02 -10.00
CA PRO A 188 -1.09 15.10 -9.46
C PRO A 188 -0.67 14.52 -8.10
N CYS A 189 -1.64 14.28 -7.20
CA CYS A 189 -1.39 13.56 -5.96
C CYS A 189 -1.14 12.06 -6.26
N PRO A 190 -0.01 11.47 -5.78
CA PRO A 190 0.46 10.17 -6.23
C PRO A 190 -0.38 9.01 -5.66
N ILE A 191 -0.78 8.09 -6.54
CA ILE A 191 -1.42 6.82 -6.17
C ILE A 191 -0.66 5.65 -6.76
N ALA A 192 0.06 4.90 -5.94
CA ALA A 192 0.53 3.56 -6.29
C ALA A 192 -0.55 2.50 -6.00
N ILE A 193 -0.42 1.34 -6.64
CA ILE A 193 -1.30 0.18 -6.40
C ILE A 193 -0.47 -0.98 -5.88
N ALA A 194 -0.85 -1.52 -4.74
CA ALA A 194 -0.35 -2.80 -4.26
C ALA A 194 -0.98 -3.92 -5.08
N SER A 195 -0.13 -4.72 -5.71
CA SER A 195 -0.56 -5.88 -6.50
C SER A 195 0.44 -7.00 -6.39
N ASN A 196 0.05 -8.06 -5.67
CA ASN A 196 0.86 -9.25 -5.46
C ASN A 196 0.10 -10.53 -5.83
N PRO A 197 -0.23 -10.75 -7.12
CA PRO A 197 -0.77 -12.03 -7.56
C PRO A 197 0.34 -13.10 -7.50
N GLN A 198 0.21 -14.08 -6.59
CA GLN A 198 1.20 -15.14 -6.41
C GLN A 198 0.65 -16.50 -6.81
N ARG A 199 1.50 -17.36 -7.37
CA ARG A 199 1.22 -18.79 -7.55
C ARG A 199 1.25 -19.50 -6.18
N PRO A 200 0.52 -20.61 -5.99
CA PRO A 200 -0.42 -21.25 -6.92
C PRO A 200 -1.82 -20.60 -6.95
N TYR A 201 -1.99 -19.49 -6.24
CA TYR A 201 -3.30 -18.84 -6.14
C TYR A 201 -3.65 -18.17 -7.49
N ALA A 202 -2.79 -17.33 -8.05
CA ALA A 202 -3.04 -16.62 -9.29
C ALA A 202 -2.55 -17.38 -10.52
N ASP A 203 -3.45 -17.66 -11.46
CA ASP A 203 -3.10 -18.07 -12.82
C ASP A 203 -2.59 -16.87 -13.65
N ASP A 204 -2.07 -17.14 -14.85
CA ASP A 204 -1.52 -16.11 -15.73
C ASP A 204 -2.55 -15.04 -16.12
N ALA A 205 -3.82 -15.41 -16.24
CA ALA A 205 -4.88 -14.46 -16.56
C ALA A 205 -5.20 -13.53 -15.38
N ILE A 206 -5.12 -14.02 -14.14
CA ILE A 206 -5.23 -13.21 -12.91
C ILE A 206 -4.04 -12.26 -12.81
N ILE A 207 -2.82 -12.77 -13.01
CA ILE A 207 -1.61 -11.96 -13.00
C ILE A 207 -1.71 -10.85 -14.06
N ASP A 208 -2.06 -11.21 -15.30
CA ASP A 208 -2.16 -10.24 -16.40
C ASP A 208 -3.17 -9.12 -16.11
N ARG A 209 -4.38 -9.47 -15.68
CA ARG A 209 -5.41 -8.50 -15.28
C ARG A 209 -4.94 -7.58 -14.15
N ALA A 210 -4.20 -8.11 -13.20
CA ALA A 210 -3.67 -7.35 -12.08
C ALA A 210 -2.61 -6.33 -12.52
N LEU A 211 -1.64 -6.76 -13.34
CA LEU A 211 -0.61 -5.87 -13.89
C LEU A 211 -1.19 -4.80 -14.82
N ARG A 212 -2.17 -5.17 -15.66
CA ARG A 212 -2.90 -4.20 -16.50
C ARG A 212 -3.62 -3.14 -15.68
N ARG A 213 -4.17 -3.50 -14.52
CA ARG A 213 -4.80 -2.53 -13.61
C ARG A 213 -3.78 -1.53 -13.07
N VAL A 214 -2.63 -2.01 -12.62
CA VAL A 214 -1.53 -1.15 -12.15
C VAL A 214 -1.09 -0.20 -13.26
N ALA A 215 -0.85 -0.72 -14.47
CA ALA A 215 -0.45 0.08 -15.61
C ALA A 215 -1.47 1.17 -15.99
N ARG A 216 -2.76 0.85 -15.93
CA ARG A 216 -3.84 1.78 -16.29
C ARG A 216 -4.04 2.90 -15.28
N LEU A 217 -3.91 2.60 -13.99
CA LEU A 217 -4.38 3.50 -12.92
C LEU A 217 -3.28 3.99 -12.00
N GLY A 218 -2.27 3.17 -11.72
CA GLY A 218 -1.20 3.50 -10.78
C GLY A 218 -0.20 4.50 -11.36
N ASP A 219 0.34 5.33 -10.47
CA ASP A 219 1.55 6.12 -10.67
C ASP A 219 2.80 5.35 -10.15
N GLY A 220 2.55 4.25 -9.44
CA GLY A 220 3.56 3.27 -9.06
C GLY A 220 2.96 1.90 -8.74
N TRP A 221 3.85 0.94 -8.51
CA TRP A 221 3.52 -0.44 -8.18
C TRP A 221 4.19 -0.82 -6.86
N GLN A 222 3.45 -1.47 -5.96
CA GLN A 222 4.02 -2.11 -4.79
C GLN A 222 3.75 -3.62 -4.83
N VAL A 223 4.78 -4.40 -4.48
CA VAL A 223 4.69 -5.84 -4.32
C VAL A 223 5.43 -6.28 -3.05
N GLU A 224 5.11 -7.48 -2.61
CA GLU A 224 5.72 -8.14 -1.47
C GLU A 224 6.10 -9.56 -1.93
N MET A 225 7.18 -10.14 -1.39
CA MET A 225 7.54 -11.55 -1.65
C MET A 225 7.56 -11.90 -3.16
N SER A 226 8.35 -11.19 -3.95
CA SER A 226 8.64 -11.55 -5.35
C SER A 226 10.14 -11.79 -5.50
N THR A 227 10.53 -12.79 -6.30
CA THR A 227 11.95 -12.94 -6.66
C THR A 227 12.39 -11.75 -7.54
N PRO A 228 13.71 -11.49 -7.65
CA PRO A 228 14.21 -10.46 -8.56
C PRO A 228 13.70 -10.64 -10.00
N GLU A 229 13.66 -11.87 -10.50
CA GLU A 229 13.22 -12.20 -11.87
C GLU A 229 11.71 -11.94 -12.06
N GLU A 230 10.88 -12.34 -11.08
CA GLU A 230 9.46 -12.04 -11.11
C GLU A 230 9.19 -10.54 -11.05
N PHE A 231 9.94 -9.82 -10.20
CA PHE A 231 9.82 -8.38 -10.07
C PHE A 231 10.16 -7.67 -11.39
N GLU A 232 11.27 -8.06 -12.02
CA GLU A 232 11.71 -7.51 -13.30
C GLU A 232 10.69 -7.77 -14.41
N ASP A 233 10.22 -9.02 -14.57
CA ASP A 233 9.22 -9.37 -15.58
C ASP A 233 7.92 -8.57 -15.40
N ARG A 234 7.39 -8.56 -14.18
CA ARG A 234 6.13 -7.87 -13.86
C ARG A 234 6.26 -6.37 -14.07
N TRP A 235 7.38 -5.76 -13.67
CA TRP A 235 7.62 -4.34 -13.87
C TRP A 235 7.75 -3.99 -15.36
N ARG A 236 8.46 -4.81 -16.14
CA ARG A 236 8.54 -4.67 -17.60
C ARG A 236 7.17 -4.72 -18.26
N ARG A 237 6.32 -5.68 -17.87
CA ARG A 237 4.94 -5.82 -18.38
C ARG A 237 4.06 -4.63 -18.00
N ILE A 238 4.14 -4.15 -16.76
CA ILE A 238 3.40 -2.95 -16.31
C ILE A 238 3.76 -1.74 -17.18
N ARG A 239 5.06 -1.51 -17.44
CA ARG A 239 5.50 -0.40 -18.30
C ARG A 239 5.02 -0.57 -19.75
N ALA A 240 5.07 -1.78 -20.30
CA ALA A 240 4.55 -2.07 -21.64
C ALA A 240 3.04 -1.78 -21.74
N TYR A 241 2.24 -2.25 -20.78
CA TYR A 241 0.81 -1.96 -20.74
C TYR A 241 0.52 -0.47 -20.54
N ALA A 242 1.34 0.25 -19.77
CA ALA A 242 1.18 1.69 -19.58
C ALA A 242 1.40 2.45 -20.91
N ALA A 243 2.35 1.98 -21.73
CA ALA A 243 2.55 2.49 -23.09
C ALA A 243 1.38 2.16 -24.02
N GLU A 244 0.83 0.94 -23.97
CA GLU A 244 -0.41 0.57 -24.69
C GLU A 244 -1.58 1.50 -24.34
N TYR A 245 -1.72 1.83 -23.05
CA TYR A 245 -2.74 2.76 -22.56
C TYR A 245 -2.39 4.25 -22.77
N ARG A 246 -1.23 4.57 -23.35
CA ARG A 246 -0.75 5.94 -23.59
C ARG A 246 -0.74 6.80 -22.30
N ARG A 247 -0.37 6.20 -21.17
CA ARG A 247 -0.26 6.92 -19.88
C ARG A 247 0.93 7.89 -19.92
N VAL A 248 0.68 9.17 -19.62
CA VAL A 248 1.71 10.22 -19.52
C VAL A 248 1.52 11.03 -18.23
N PRO A 249 2.47 10.98 -17.27
CA PRO A 249 3.48 9.92 -17.17
C PRO A 249 2.83 8.54 -16.91
N GLY A 250 3.52 7.48 -17.32
CA GLY A 250 3.21 6.12 -16.85
C GLY A 250 3.64 5.93 -15.39
N PRO A 251 3.46 4.72 -14.83
CA PRO A 251 4.01 4.39 -13.52
C PRO A 251 5.53 4.65 -13.47
N THR A 252 5.99 5.44 -12.52
CA THR A 252 7.40 5.87 -12.40
C THR A 252 8.14 5.18 -11.26
N THR A 253 7.42 4.60 -10.31
CA THR A 253 8.00 3.97 -9.11
C THR A 253 7.55 2.52 -8.99
N SER A 254 8.49 1.62 -8.73
CA SER A 254 8.24 0.23 -8.35
C SER A 254 8.86 -0.03 -6.97
N MET A 255 8.09 -0.61 -6.05
CA MET A 255 8.49 -0.87 -4.67
C MET A 255 8.35 -2.35 -4.34
N ILE A 256 9.35 -2.89 -3.66
CA ILE A 256 9.30 -4.22 -3.07
C ILE A 256 9.44 -4.11 -1.55
N HIS A 257 8.52 -4.73 -0.82
CA HIS A 257 8.52 -4.74 0.65
C HIS A 257 9.14 -6.04 1.17
N PHE A 258 10.10 -5.90 2.09
CA PHE A 258 10.80 -7.01 2.73
C PHE A 258 10.76 -6.88 4.26
N TYR A 259 10.73 -8.03 4.93
CA TYR A 259 11.10 -8.14 6.34
C TYR A 259 12.61 -8.32 6.42
N VAL A 260 13.27 -7.53 7.26
CA VAL A 260 14.72 -7.57 7.43
C VAL A 260 15.02 -7.82 8.90
N ASN A 261 15.82 -8.84 9.18
CA ASN A 261 16.40 -9.07 10.50
C ASN A 261 17.93 -9.01 10.39
N VAL A 262 18.56 -8.12 11.15
CA VAL A 262 20.01 -7.89 11.07
C VAL A 262 20.62 -8.21 12.43
N LYS A 263 21.44 -9.27 12.47
CA LYS A 263 22.30 -9.62 13.61
C LYS A 263 23.73 -9.85 13.13
N ARG A 264 24.65 -9.93 14.09
CA ARG A 264 26.06 -10.28 13.81
C ARG A 264 26.20 -11.69 13.27
N ASP A 265 25.40 -12.61 13.80
CA ASP A 265 25.33 -14.00 13.36
C ASP A 265 24.08 -14.23 12.49
N SER A 266 24.25 -14.84 11.32
CA SER A 266 23.18 -15.06 10.37
C SER A 266 22.20 -16.15 10.80
N GLN A 267 22.67 -17.16 11.54
CA GLN A 267 21.81 -18.23 12.05
C GLN A 267 20.91 -17.69 13.15
N ASP A 268 21.46 -16.86 14.06
CA ASP A 268 20.67 -16.17 15.09
C ASP A 268 19.60 -15.24 14.48
N ALA A 269 19.93 -14.55 13.37
CA ALA A 269 18.96 -13.72 12.65
C ALA A 269 17.84 -14.58 12.03
N PHE A 270 18.21 -15.72 11.42
CA PHE A 270 17.27 -16.65 10.82
C PHE A 270 16.34 -17.28 11.86
N ASP A 271 16.88 -17.80 12.96
CA ASP A 271 16.11 -18.47 14.00
C ASP A 271 15.11 -17.52 14.68
N GLU A 272 15.50 -16.27 14.91
CA GLU A 272 14.58 -15.25 15.40
C GLU A 272 13.51 -14.87 14.37
N ALA A 273 13.89 -14.68 13.10
CA ALA A 273 12.94 -14.39 12.04
C ALA A 273 11.91 -15.53 11.88
N ARG A 274 12.35 -16.78 12.01
CA ARG A 274 11.49 -17.96 11.99
C ARG A 274 10.49 -17.95 13.14
N ARG A 275 10.97 -17.76 14.38
CA ARG A 275 10.09 -17.65 15.56
C ARG A 275 9.06 -16.53 15.42
N PHE A 276 9.49 -15.37 14.92
CA PHE A 276 8.59 -14.25 14.68
C PHE A 276 7.54 -14.60 13.62
N TYR A 277 7.96 -15.20 12.50
CA TYR A 277 7.07 -15.57 11.40
C TYR A 277 5.98 -16.55 11.86
N GLU A 278 6.37 -17.61 12.58
CA GLU A 278 5.45 -18.61 13.12
C GLU A 278 4.40 -17.98 14.05
N ALA A 279 4.83 -17.06 14.93
CA ALA A 279 3.93 -16.32 15.82
C ALA A 279 3.03 -15.30 15.08
N TYR A 280 3.58 -14.63 14.05
CA TYR A 280 2.92 -13.50 13.38
C TYR A 280 1.96 -13.92 12.25
N HIS A 281 2.20 -15.08 11.64
CA HIS A 281 1.42 -15.60 10.50
C HIS A 281 0.58 -16.85 10.81
N VAL A 282 0.70 -17.44 12.00
CA VAL A 282 -0.03 -18.65 12.40
C VAL A 282 0.14 -19.75 11.33
N GLY A 283 1.39 -20.08 11.03
CA GLY A 283 1.76 -21.07 10.03
C GLY A 283 3.21 -21.55 10.21
N THR A 284 3.55 -22.70 9.64
CA THR A 284 4.93 -23.19 9.58
C THR A 284 5.75 -22.34 8.63
N PHE A 285 7.00 -22.05 9.02
CA PHE A 285 7.97 -21.49 8.10
C PHE A 285 8.14 -22.47 6.91
N PRO A 286 8.22 -21.99 5.66
CA PRO A 286 8.48 -22.88 4.53
C PRO A 286 9.81 -23.63 4.77
N GLU A 287 9.77 -24.96 4.74
CA GLU A 287 10.99 -25.76 4.54
C GLU A 287 11.34 -25.64 3.04
N ASP A 288 12.63 -25.40 2.76
CA ASP A 288 13.22 -24.99 1.47
C ASP A 288 12.53 -25.51 0.18
#